data_AF-Q5FKA9-F1
#
_entry.id   AF-Q5FKA9-F1
#
_cell.length_a   1.000
_cell.length_b   1.000
_cell.length_c   1.000
_cell.angle_alpha   90.00
_cell.angle_beta   90.00
_cell.angle_gamma   90.00
#
_symmetry.space_group_name_H-M   'P 1'
#
loop_
_entity.id
_entity.type
_entity.pdbx_description
1 polymer ?
#
loop_
_entity_poly.entity_id
_entity_poly.type
_entity_poly.pdbx_seq_one_letter_code
_entity_poly.pdbx_strand_id
1 'polypeptide(L)'
;MIFGADNKVAAINAVEVTSDTADIVVNITYVADNQYMHIIYTDRNDEVVRIDKVSSQTDQTVNVNSNVPNGWKLLDNEKIPATIHFTGTPIADIKLTIEHSFTKVTHDKPVELNSKTITGQTISGAHQNDLNQVITRKITIYEPDKKVQTIKQIARIYRNAMIDNVTGKVKYNDWSNRSKYSHHL
;
A
#
# COMPACT_ATOMS: atom_id res chain seq x y z
N MET A 1 -35.34 4.04 -5.24
CA MET A 1 -34.68 3.98 -3.91
C MET A 1 -35.66 3.34 -2.96
N ILE A 2 -35.36 2.13 -2.47
CA ILE A 2 -36.16 1.47 -1.44
C ILE A 2 -35.41 1.72 -0.14
N PHE A 3 -35.99 2.54 0.73
CA PHE A 3 -35.49 2.73 2.09
C PHE A 3 -35.65 1.41 2.86
N GLY A 4 -34.62 1.02 3.60
CA GLY A 4 -34.63 -0.18 4.43
C GLY A 4 -35.84 -0.18 5.36
N ALA A 5 -36.48 -1.34 5.47
CA ALA A 5 -37.58 -1.52 6.39
C ALA A 5 -37.07 -1.24 7.81
N ASP A 6 -37.65 -0.26 8.49
CA ASP A 6 -37.55 -0.20 9.94
C ASP A 6 -38.05 -1.56 10.44
N ASN A 7 -37.18 -2.32 11.11
CA ASN A 7 -37.51 -3.53 11.84
C ASN A 7 -38.37 -3.14 13.05
N LYS A 8 -39.60 -2.72 12.76
CA LYS A 8 -40.59 -2.33 13.74
C LYS A 8 -41.19 -3.63 14.24
N VAL A 9 -40.90 -3.98 15.49
CA VAL A 9 -41.67 -5.01 16.22
C VAL A 9 -43.15 -4.70 15.99
N ALA A 10 -43.91 -5.68 15.50
CA ALA A 10 -45.34 -5.50 15.30
C ALA A 10 -45.95 -4.97 16.60
N ALA A 11 -46.68 -3.86 16.53
CA ALA A 11 -47.34 -3.31 17.70
C ALA A 11 -48.30 -4.37 18.25
N ILE A 12 -48.05 -4.81 19.49
CA ILE A 12 -48.95 -5.74 20.18
C ILE A 12 -50.09 -4.89 20.71
N ASN A 13 -51.28 -5.09 20.16
CA ASN A 13 -52.47 -4.40 20.62
C ASN A 13 -52.79 -4.83 22.06
N ALA A 14 -53.19 -3.87 22.90
CA ALA A 14 -53.69 -4.18 24.23
C ALA A 14 -54.98 -5.02 24.13
N VAL A 15 -55.11 -6.01 25.01
CA VAL A 15 -56.29 -6.88 25.10
C VAL A 15 -56.92 -6.70 26.47
N GLU A 16 -58.25 -6.52 26.52
CA GLU A 16 -59.00 -6.49 27.79
C GLU A 16 -59.15 -7.91 28.35
N VAL A 17 -58.88 -8.07 29.66
CA VAL A 17 -58.88 -9.37 30.35
C VAL A 17 -60.09 -9.47 31.29
N THR A 18 -60.78 -10.61 31.24
CA THR A 18 -61.93 -10.97 32.09
C THR A 18 -61.65 -12.27 32.86
N SER A 19 -62.56 -12.69 33.75
CA SER A 19 -62.44 -13.97 34.49
C SER A 19 -62.39 -15.20 33.59
N ASP A 20 -62.83 -15.06 32.33
CA ASP A 20 -62.99 -16.14 31.38
C ASP A 20 -61.95 -16.06 30.24
N THR A 21 -61.03 -15.09 30.28
CA THR A 21 -60.00 -14.91 29.27
C THR A 21 -58.94 -16.03 29.41
N ALA A 22 -58.86 -16.88 28.39
CA ALA A 22 -57.82 -17.90 28.27
C ALA A 22 -56.45 -17.28 27.93
N ASP A 23 -55.37 -18.02 28.19
CA ASP A 23 -54.00 -17.59 27.90
C ASP A 23 -53.82 -17.24 26.41
N ILE A 24 -53.19 -16.10 26.15
CA ILE A 24 -52.83 -15.64 24.81
C ILE A 24 -51.31 -15.73 24.67
N VAL A 25 -50.84 -16.44 23.65
CA VAL A 25 -49.43 -16.48 23.26
C VAL A 25 -49.22 -15.54 22.08
N VAL A 26 -48.41 -14.50 22.27
CA VAL A 26 -48.00 -13.58 21.20
C VAL A 26 -46.62 -13.99 20.69
N ASN A 27 -46.57 -14.42 19.43
CA ASN A 27 -45.31 -14.76 18.76
C ASN A 27 -44.76 -13.52 18.04
N ILE A 28 -43.57 -13.08 18.44
CA ILE A 28 -42.83 -12.00 17.78
C ILE A 28 -41.68 -12.63 17.00
N THR A 29 -41.60 -12.34 15.71
CA THR A 29 -40.47 -12.74 14.86
C THR A 29 -39.61 -11.53 14.54
N TYR A 30 -38.30 -11.69 14.68
CA TYR A 30 -37.30 -10.72 14.26
C TYR A 30 -36.53 -11.28 13.07
N VAL A 31 -36.41 -10.50 12.00
CA VAL A 31 -35.62 -10.85 10.82
C VAL A 31 -34.59 -9.75 10.61
N ALA A 32 -33.33 -10.01 10.96
CA ALA A 32 -32.27 -9.01 10.85
C ALA A 32 -32.02 -8.61 9.38
N ASP A 33 -32.08 -7.31 9.09
CA ASP A 33 -31.85 -6.79 7.74
C ASP A 33 -30.37 -6.85 7.35
N ASN A 34 -30.10 -7.03 6.05
CA ASN A 34 -28.74 -6.96 5.50
C ASN A 34 -28.27 -5.50 5.40
N GLN A 35 -27.03 -5.24 5.82
CA GLN A 35 -26.37 -3.94 5.77
C GLN A 35 -24.97 -4.04 5.17
N TYR A 36 -24.46 -2.90 4.72
CA TYR A 36 -23.09 -2.78 4.24
C TYR A 36 -22.55 -1.36 4.40
N MET A 37 -21.23 -1.24 4.33
CA MET A 37 -20.47 0.00 4.24
C MET A 37 -19.18 -0.25 3.45
N HIS A 38 -18.50 0.80 3.01
CA HIS A 38 -17.24 0.70 2.27
C HIS A 38 -16.03 1.28 3.01
N ILE A 39 -14.93 0.55 2.98
CA ILE A 39 -13.61 1.09 3.30
C ILE A 39 -13.01 1.58 1.97
N ILE A 40 -12.83 2.89 1.86
CA ILE A 40 -12.40 3.58 0.65
C ILE A 40 -10.96 4.02 0.86
N TYR A 41 -10.04 3.43 0.10
CA TYR A 41 -8.65 3.84 0.08
C TYR A 41 -8.46 4.91 -1.00
N THR A 42 -7.96 6.08 -0.61
CA THR A 42 -7.64 7.17 -1.55
C THR A 42 -6.17 7.55 -1.50
N ASP A 43 -5.64 8.07 -2.60
CA ASP A 43 -4.33 8.72 -2.59
C ASP A 43 -4.41 10.11 -1.93
N ARG A 44 -3.29 10.84 -1.92
CA ARG A 44 -3.21 12.20 -1.36
C ARG A 44 -4.00 13.26 -2.14
N ASN A 45 -4.46 12.94 -3.35
CA ASN A 45 -5.28 13.82 -4.19
C ASN A 45 -6.77 13.46 -4.09
N ASP A 46 -7.15 12.63 -3.11
CA ASP A 46 -8.49 12.09 -2.92
C ASP A 46 -8.98 11.17 -4.05
N GLU A 47 -8.08 10.68 -4.91
CA GLU A 47 -8.43 9.72 -5.96
C GLU A 47 -8.57 8.31 -5.37
N VAL A 48 -9.65 7.61 -5.73
CA VAL A 48 -9.94 6.27 -5.21
C VAL A 48 -8.99 5.24 -5.81
N VAL A 49 -8.23 4.56 -4.94
CA VAL A 49 -7.31 3.47 -5.29
C VAL A 49 -8.00 2.11 -5.16
N ARG A 50 -8.78 1.90 -4.09
CA ARG A 50 -9.50 0.65 -3.85
C ARG A 50 -10.72 0.88 -2.95
N ILE A 51 -11.76 0.08 -3.17
CA ILE A 51 -12.96 0.04 -2.32
C ILE A 51 -13.16 -1.39 -1.84
N ASP A 52 -13.23 -1.59 -0.53
CA ASP A 52 -13.58 -2.86 0.07
C ASP A 52 -14.96 -2.77 0.72
N LYS A 53 -15.84 -3.72 0.41
CA LYS A 53 -17.18 -3.80 1.01
C LYS A 53 -17.14 -4.64 2.29
N VAL A 54 -17.68 -4.11 3.37
CA VAL A 54 -17.98 -4.85 4.60
C VAL A 54 -19.49 -4.97 4.72
N SER A 55 -20.00 -6.19 4.89
CA SER A 55 -21.44 -6.44 4.98
C SER A 55 -21.76 -7.45 6.06
N SER A 56 -22.85 -7.21 6.78
CA SER A 56 -23.42 -8.15 7.75
C SER A 56 -24.92 -7.88 7.93
N GLN A 57 -25.56 -8.56 8.87
CA GLN A 57 -26.92 -8.27 9.29
C GLN A 57 -26.95 -7.22 10.42
N THR A 58 -28.12 -6.64 10.65
CA THR A 58 -28.42 -5.77 11.79
C THR A 58 -28.06 -6.45 13.12
N ASP A 59 -27.58 -5.67 14.08
CA ASP A 59 -27.08 -6.05 15.40
C ASP A 59 -25.82 -6.95 15.40
N GLN A 60 -25.19 -7.16 14.24
CA GLN A 60 -23.97 -7.96 14.15
C GLN A 60 -22.71 -7.11 14.22
N THR A 61 -21.70 -7.63 14.90
CA THR A 61 -20.32 -7.13 14.85
C THR A 61 -19.48 -8.10 14.04
N VAL A 62 -18.84 -7.63 12.98
CA VAL A 62 -18.02 -8.47 12.09
C VAL A 62 -16.59 -7.96 12.02
N ASN A 63 -15.67 -8.90 11.80
CA ASN A 63 -14.27 -8.60 11.53
C ASN A 63 -14.11 -7.97 10.15
N VAL A 64 -13.23 -6.98 10.08
CA VAL A 64 -12.85 -6.34 8.83
C VAL A 64 -11.67 -7.10 8.22
N ASN A 65 -11.92 -7.73 7.08
CA ASN A 65 -10.90 -8.44 6.31
C ASN A 65 -10.38 -7.53 5.18
N SER A 66 -9.73 -6.43 5.55
CA SER A 66 -9.17 -5.45 4.62
C SER A 66 -7.70 -5.18 4.95
N ASN A 67 -6.87 -4.98 3.93
CA ASN A 67 -5.43 -4.72 4.06
C ASN A 67 -4.99 -3.61 3.11
N VAL A 68 -3.96 -2.83 3.45
CA VAL A 68 -3.47 -1.78 2.55
C VAL A 68 -3.12 -2.36 1.16
N PRO A 69 -3.49 -1.70 0.04
CA PRO A 69 -3.15 -2.16 -1.31
C PRO A 69 -1.64 -2.39 -1.52
N ASN A 70 -1.30 -3.37 -2.36
CA ASN A 70 0.10 -3.69 -2.67
C ASN A 70 0.84 -2.45 -3.21
N GLY A 71 2.03 -2.19 -2.68
CA GLY A 71 2.84 -1.04 -3.06
C GLY A 71 2.46 0.25 -2.35
N TRP A 72 1.40 0.27 -1.54
CA TRP A 72 0.97 1.43 -0.76
C TRP A 72 1.22 1.23 0.75
N LYS A 73 1.18 2.33 1.50
CA LYS A 73 1.16 2.35 2.96
C LYS A 73 0.16 3.40 3.45
N LEU A 74 -0.40 3.19 4.64
CA LEU A 74 -1.22 4.20 5.32
C LEU A 74 -0.35 5.39 5.76
N LEU A 75 -0.98 6.55 5.89
CA LEU A 75 -0.39 7.65 6.64
C LEU A 75 -0.35 7.31 8.14
N ASP A 76 0.62 7.83 8.89
CA ASP A 76 0.97 7.39 10.25
C ASP A 76 -0.17 7.47 11.28
N ASN A 77 -1.21 8.26 11.00
CA ASN A 77 -2.38 8.47 11.86
C ASN A 77 -3.59 7.61 11.48
N GLU A 78 -3.54 6.88 10.38
CA GLU A 78 -4.67 6.10 9.90
C GLU A 78 -4.56 4.62 10.24
N LYS A 79 -5.72 4.00 10.49
CA LYS A 79 -5.82 2.59 10.84
C LYS A 79 -7.06 1.98 10.21
N ILE A 80 -6.89 0.77 9.69
CA ILE A 80 -8.02 -0.06 9.28
C ILE A 80 -8.75 -0.48 10.57
N PRO A 81 -10.06 -0.23 10.69
CA PRO A 81 -10.82 -0.69 11.84
C PRO A 81 -10.78 -2.22 11.91
N ALA A 82 -10.67 -2.79 13.11
CA ALA A 82 -10.64 -4.24 13.28
C ALA A 82 -12.03 -4.87 13.08
N THR A 83 -13.08 -4.15 13.51
CA THR A 83 -14.46 -4.61 13.46
C THR A 83 -15.40 -3.47 13.07
N ILE A 84 -16.58 -3.84 12.57
CA ILE A 84 -17.70 -2.93 12.31
C ILE A 84 -18.95 -3.53 12.97
N HIS A 85 -19.69 -2.71 13.70
CA HIS A 85 -20.97 -3.08 14.32
C HIS A 85 -22.13 -2.45 13.53
N PHE A 86 -23.04 -3.28 13.03
CA PHE A 86 -24.20 -2.90 12.22
C PHE A 86 -25.43 -2.66 13.10
N THR A 87 -25.99 -1.44 13.08
CA THR A 87 -26.99 -1.00 14.08
C THR A 87 -28.42 -0.89 13.58
N GLY A 88 -28.67 -1.06 12.28
CA GLY A 88 -30.01 -0.88 11.67
C GLY A 88 -30.08 0.36 10.81
N THR A 89 -29.27 1.36 11.15
CA THR A 89 -29.11 2.60 10.39
C THR A 89 -27.95 2.50 9.41
N PRO A 90 -28.01 3.15 8.23
CA PRO A 90 -26.87 3.23 7.33
C PRO A 90 -25.61 3.74 8.04
N ILE A 91 -24.52 2.98 7.94
CA ILE A 91 -23.22 3.33 8.51
C ILE A 91 -22.45 4.14 7.49
N ALA A 92 -21.77 5.20 7.93
CA ALA A 92 -20.93 6.01 7.06
C ALA A 92 -19.73 5.21 6.55
N ASP A 93 -19.37 5.43 5.28
CA ASP A 93 -18.16 4.85 4.70
C ASP A 93 -16.91 5.40 5.41
N ILE A 94 -15.88 4.55 5.51
CA ILE A 94 -14.60 4.89 6.13
C ILE A 94 -13.61 5.19 5.02
N LYS A 95 -13.10 6.42 5.00
CA LYS A 95 -12.07 6.84 4.06
C LYS A 95 -10.68 6.77 4.71
N LEU A 96 -9.74 6.13 4.02
CA LEU A 96 -8.34 5.99 4.43
C LEU A 96 -7.42 6.52 3.31
N THR A 97 -6.60 7.51 3.63
CA THR A 97 -5.53 8.06 2.81
C THR A 97 -4.27 7.20 2.86
N ILE A 98 -3.81 6.79 1.68
CA ILE A 98 -2.59 6.01 1.47
C ILE A 98 -1.59 6.78 0.61
N GLU A 99 -0.31 6.40 0.71
CA GLU A 99 0.75 6.88 -0.17
C GLU A 99 1.59 5.72 -0.70
N HIS A 100 2.36 5.98 -1.76
CA HIS A 100 3.29 4.99 -2.30
C HIS A 100 4.31 4.58 -1.24
N SER A 101 4.54 3.28 -1.14
CA SER A 101 5.67 2.72 -0.41
C SER A 101 6.90 2.70 -1.32
N PHE A 102 8.09 2.81 -0.71
CA PHE A 102 9.35 2.84 -1.43
C PHE A 102 10.31 1.77 -0.92
N THR A 103 11.04 1.14 -1.83
CA THR A 103 12.10 0.17 -1.50
C THR A 103 13.46 0.81 -1.73
N LYS A 104 14.30 0.82 -0.69
CA LYS A 104 15.70 1.27 -0.81
C LYS A 104 16.54 0.15 -1.43
N VAL A 105 17.27 0.50 -2.49
CA VAL A 105 18.25 -0.37 -3.13
C VAL A 105 19.64 0.21 -2.93
N THR A 106 20.56 -0.62 -2.44
CA THR A 106 21.95 -0.23 -2.24
C THR A 106 22.81 -0.72 -3.40
N HIS A 107 23.86 0.03 -3.72
CA HIS A 107 24.83 -0.33 -4.75
C HIS A 107 25.51 -1.71 -4.57
N ASP A 108 25.57 -2.24 -3.34
CA ASP A 108 26.11 -3.57 -3.04
C ASP A 108 25.09 -4.70 -3.21
N LYS A 109 23.80 -4.36 -3.36
CA LYS A 109 22.70 -5.30 -3.61
C LYS A 109 21.75 -4.73 -4.68
N PRO A 110 22.22 -4.58 -5.93
CA PRO A 110 21.36 -4.11 -7.01
C PRO A 110 20.24 -5.09 -7.31
N VAL A 111 19.21 -4.60 -7.99
CA VAL A 111 18.09 -5.44 -8.41
C VAL A 111 18.46 -6.16 -9.71
N GLU A 112 18.05 -7.44 -9.82
CA GLU A 112 18.24 -8.24 -11.04
C GLU A 112 17.50 -7.65 -12.24
N LEU A 113 18.02 -7.90 -13.43
CA LEU A 113 17.39 -7.45 -14.66
C LEU A 113 15.98 -8.07 -14.80
N ASN A 114 15.02 -7.31 -15.34
CA ASN A 114 13.62 -7.71 -15.52
C ASN A 114 12.83 -7.94 -14.23
N SER A 115 13.37 -7.56 -13.07
CA SER A 115 12.60 -7.58 -11.82
C SER A 115 11.40 -6.66 -11.89
N LYS A 116 10.35 -7.03 -11.15
CA LYS A 116 9.10 -6.27 -11.06
C LYS A 116 8.82 -5.89 -9.61
N THR A 117 8.09 -4.81 -9.42
CA THR A 117 7.53 -4.43 -8.13
C THR A 117 6.46 -5.43 -7.68
N ILE A 118 6.00 -5.30 -6.43
CA ILE A 118 4.89 -6.09 -5.89
C ILE A 118 3.56 -5.85 -6.63
N THR A 119 3.43 -4.73 -7.35
CA THR A 119 2.29 -4.42 -8.23
C THR A 119 2.47 -4.96 -9.66
N GLY A 120 3.60 -5.62 -9.94
CA GLY A 120 3.90 -6.18 -11.25
C GLY A 120 4.51 -5.18 -12.25
N GLN A 121 4.84 -3.96 -11.82
CA GLN A 121 5.48 -2.96 -12.68
C GLN A 121 6.95 -3.26 -12.88
N THR A 122 7.44 -3.10 -14.11
CA THR A 122 8.87 -3.26 -14.42
C THR A 122 9.70 -2.21 -13.69
N ILE A 123 10.80 -2.65 -13.07
CA ILE A 123 11.76 -1.74 -12.45
C ILE A 123 12.72 -1.27 -13.56
N SER A 124 12.66 0.01 -13.91
CA SER A 124 13.50 0.61 -14.96
C SER A 124 14.69 1.33 -14.32
N GLY A 125 15.61 0.56 -13.73
CA GLY A 125 16.80 1.09 -13.08
C GLY A 125 17.23 0.32 -11.83
N ALA A 126 18.13 0.91 -11.05
CA ALA A 126 18.70 0.30 -9.84
C ALA A 126 19.39 -1.06 -10.05
N HIS A 127 19.77 -1.37 -11.30
CA HIS A 127 20.58 -2.54 -11.63
C HIS A 127 22.06 -2.27 -11.40
N GLN A 128 22.89 -3.31 -11.52
CA GLN A 128 24.32 -3.26 -11.24
C GLN A 128 25.04 -2.07 -11.92
N ASN A 129 24.75 -1.84 -13.21
CA ASN A 129 25.39 -0.78 -14.00
C ASN A 129 24.75 0.61 -13.78
N ASP A 130 23.53 0.67 -13.24
CA ASP A 130 22.90 1.94 -12.86
C ASP A 130 23.46 2.47 -11.54
N LEU A 131 23.88 1.56 -10.66
CA LEU A 131 24.34 1.86 -9.31
C LEU A 131 25.85 1.84 -9.14
N ASN A 132 26.61 1.23 -10.05
CA ASN A 132 28.07 1.16 -9.99
C ASN A 132 28.68 1.49 -11.34
N GLN A 133 29.69 2.37 -11.35
CA GLN A 133 30.44 2.71 -12.57
C GLN A 133 31.96 2.72 -12.30
N VAL A 134 32.71 2.51 -13.37
CA VAL A 134 34.18 2.56 -13.38
C VAL A 134 34.62 3.65 -14.36
N ILE A 135 35.23 4.70 -13.83
CA ILE A 135 35.80 5.79 -14.61
C ILE A 135 37.28 5.49 -14.83
N THR A 136 37.73 5.53 -16.09
CA THR A 136 39.15 5.31 -16.45
C THR A 136 39.73 6.57 -17.08
N ARG A 137 40.80 7.11 -16.49
CA ARG A 137 41.60 8.19 -17.08
C ARG A 137 42.89 7.61 -17.65
N LYS A 138 43.17 7.91 -18.91
CA LYS A 138 44.43 7.54 -19.59
C LYS A 138 45.35 8.76 -19.61
N ILE A 139 46.55 8.62 -19.05
CA ILE A 139 47.61 9.63 -19.12
C ILE A 139 48.65 9.10 -20.10
N THR A 140 48.99 9.89 -21.11
CA THR A 140 50.00 9.54 -22.10
C THR A 140 51.17 10.51 -21.99
N ILE A 141 52.39 9.97 -21.84
CA ILE A 141 53.62 10.74 -21.66
C ILE A 141 54.43 10.65 -22.95
N TYR A 142 54.75 11.81 -23.50
CA TYR A 142 55.61 11.98 -24.67
C TYR A 142 56.93 12.60 -24.22
N GLU A 143 58.03 11.90 -24.44
CA GLU A 143 59.39 12.39 -24.22
C GLU A 143 60.16 12.32 -25.54
N PRO A 144 61.02 13.30 -25.87
CA PRO A 144 61.86 13.24 -27.07
C PRO A 144 62.68 11.96 -27.12
N ASP A 145 62.70 11.31 -28.29
CA ASP A 145 63.46 10.08 -28.59
C ASP A 145 63.15 8.85 -27.71
N LYS A 146 62.07 8.89 -26.91
CA LYS A 146 61.62 7.76 -26.10
C LYS A 146 60.30 7.17 -26.59
N LYS A 147 60.05 5.91 -26.21
CA LYS A 147 58.75 5.27 -26.43
C LYS A 147 57.68 5.98 -25.60
N VAL A 148 56.51 6.18 -26.23
CA VAL A 148 55.31 6.71 -25.57
C VAL A 148 54.92 5.83 -24.39
N GLN A 149 54.76 6.44 -23.21
CA GLN A 149 54.28 5.74 -22.01
C GLN A 149 52.80 6.02 -21.78
N THR A 150 52.08 5.05 -21.21
CA THR A 150 50.66 5.21 -20.87
C THR A 150 50.39 4.71 -19.45
N ILE A 151 49.82 5.57 -18.61
CA ILE A 151 49.37 5.25 -17.26
C ILE A 151 47.83 5.27 -17.24
N LYS A 152 47.20 4.27 -16.62
CA LYS A 152 45.76 4.24 -16.38
C LYS A 152 45.47 4.55 -14.92
N GLN A 153 44.54 5.46 -14.69
CA GLN A 153 43.95 5.72 -13.38
C GLN A 153 42.49 5.27 -13.39
N ILE A 154 42.10 4.55 -12.36
CA ILE A 154 40.75 3.98 -12.24
C ILE A 154 40.09 4.55 -10.99
N ALA A 155 38.89 5.10 -11.16
CA ALA A 155 38.01 5.47 -10.06
C ALA A 155 36.74 4.61 -10.12
N ARG A 156 36.32 4.07 -8.99
CA ARG A 156 35.05 3.35 -8.85
C ARG A 156 34.07 4.24 -8.11
N ILE A 157 32.92 4.49 -8.71
CA ILE A 157 31.86 5.28 -8.11
C ILE A 157 30.59 4.44 -7.97
N TYR A 158 29.76 4.82 -7.01
CA TYR A 158 28.50 4.14 -6.73
C TYR A 158 27.41 5.12 -6.31
N ARG A 159 26.16 4.69 -6.43
CA ARG A 159 25.00 5.38 -5.87
C ARG A 159 23.95 4.36 -5.45
N ASN A 160 23.09 4.74 -4.53
CA ASN A 160 21.92 3.98 -4.11
C ASN A 160 20.66 4.53 -4.81
N ALA A 161 19.55 3.83 -4.66
CA ALA A 161 18.28 4.23 -5.23
C ALA A 161 17.10 3.96 -4.30
N MET A 162 15.98 4.61 -4.59
CA MET A 162 14.66 4.30 -4.07
C MET A 162 13.75 3.92 -5.24
N ILE A 163 13.10 2.77 -5.14
CA ILE A 163 12.10 2.30 -6.09
C ILE A 163 10.73 2.63 -5.53
N ASP A 164 9.90 3.28 -6.33
CA ASP A 164 8.47 3.42 -6.09
C ASP A 164 7.77 2.08 -6.33
N ASN A 165 7.19 1.49 -5.29
CA ASN A 165 6.63 0.13 -5.38
C ASN A 165 5.32 0.06 -6.18
N VAL A 166 4.66 1.20 -6.44
CA VAL A 166 3.43 1.25 -7.24
C VAL A 166 3.77 1.37 -8.71
N THR A 167 4.73 2.24 -9.05
CA THR A 167 5.02 2.63 -10.45
C THR A 167 6.28 2.00 -11.04
N GLY A 168 7.17 1.46 -10.22
CA GLY A 168 8.48 0.94 -10.66
C GLY A 168 9.51 2.04 -10.98
N LYS A 169 9.16 3.32 -10.81
CA LYS A 169 10.07 4.45 -11.04
C LYS A 169 11.20 4.46 -10.02
N VAL A 170 12.40 4.83 -10.48
CA VAL A 170 13.62 4.82 -9.67
C VAL A 170 14.11 6.25 -9.45
N LYS A 171 14.32 6.62 -8.18
CA LYS A 171 15.00 7.86 -7.78
C LYS A 171 16.38 7.54 -7.24
N TYR A 172 17.41 8.18 -7.77
CA TYR A 172 18.79 7.98 -7.36
C TYR A 172 19.24 9.04 -6.34
N ASN A 173 20.17 8.67 -5.47
CA ASN A 173 20.97 9.66 -4.75
C ASN A 173 22.20 10.07 -5.57
N ASP A 174 22.99 10.98 -5.01
CA ASP A 174 24.24 11.42 -5.61
C ASP A 174 25.29 10.30 -5.65
N TRP A 175 26.20 10.42 -6.61
CA TRP A 175 27.34 9.51 -6.73
C TRP A 175 28.34 9.71 -5.59
N SER A 176 28.83 8.60 -5.06
CA SER A 176 29.88 8.50 -4.06
C SER A 176 31.08 7.73 -4.62
N ASN A 177 32.26 7.92 -4.03
CA ASN A 177 33.47 7.17 -4.40
C ASN A 177 33.62 5.88 -3.56
N ARG A 178 34.01 4.77 -4.18
CA ARG A 178 34.59 3.65 -3.43
C ARG A 178 36.04 4.02 -3.15
N SER A 179 36.34 4.51 -1.95
CA SER A 179 37.68 4.94 -1.55
C SER A 179 38.67 3.77 -1.52
N LYS A 180 39.28 3.45 -2.68
CA LYS A 180 40.55 2.72 -2.83
C LYS A 180 41.27 3.23 -4.08
N TYR A 181 42.11 4.25 -3.91
CA TYR A 181 43.12 4.60 -4.92
C TYR A 181 44.21 3.51 -4.87
N SER A 182 44.26 2.61 -5.86
CA SER A 182 45.44 1.77 -6.08
C SER A 182 46.25 2.39 -7.21
N HIS A 183 47.37 3.01 -6.88
CA HIS A 183 48.41 3.32 -7.86
C HIS A 183 49.14 2.00 -8.18
N HIS A 184 48.95 1.49 -9.40
CA HIS A 184 49.96 0.61 -9.99
C HIS A 184 50.84 1.49 -10.87
N LEU A 185 52.08 1.67 -10.40
CA LEU A 185 53.20 2.22 -11.14
C LEU A 185 53.66 1.21 -12.19
#